data_AF-A0A967AZS9-F1
#
_entry.id   AF-A0A967AZS9-F1
#
_cell.length_a   1.000
_cell.length_b   1.000
_cell.length_c   1.000
_cell.angle_alpha   90.00
_cell.angle_beta   90.00
_cell.angle_gamma   90.00
#
_symmetry.space_group_name_H-M   'P 1'
#
loop_
_entity.id
_entity.type
_entity.pdbx_description
1 polymer ?
#
loop_
_entity_poly.entity_id
_entity_poly.type
_entity_poly.pdbx_seq_one_letter_code
_entity_poly.pdbx_strand_id
1 'polypeptide(L)' 'MATLYIRDVDPDVAKRLKARAAAEGISLSAYVATALTRLAASPSNAELVERLQRLDRRDLPTGDDVVRTVREGRR' A
#
# COMPACT_ATOMS: atom_id res chain seq x y z
N MET A 1 -9.47 6.11 -16.48
CA MET A 1 -8.67 4.87 -16.61
C MET A 1 -7.26 5.26 -17.03
N ALA A 2 -6.24 4.69 -16.38
CA ALA A 2 -4.85 4.84 -16.79
C ALA A 2 -4.35 3.52 -17.40
N THR A 3 -3.48 3.61 -18.40
CA THR A 3 -2.88 2.46 -19.07
C THR A 3 -1.39 2.44 -18.77
N LEU A 4 -0.87 1.29 -18.34
CA LEU A 4 0.55 1.09 -18.09
C LEU A 4 1.15 0.15 -19.13
N TYR A 5 2.22 0.59 -19.80
CA TYR A 5 3.02 -0.25 -20.68
C TYR A 5 4.34 -0.61 -19.98
N ILE A 6 4.57 -1.90 -19.76
CA ILE A 6 5.76 -2.41 -19.09
C ILE A 6 6.69 -3.00 -20.15
N ARG A 7 7.90 -2.45 -20.26
CA ARG A 7 8.94 -2.91 -21.19
C ARG A 7 9.93 -3.83 -20.48
N ASP A 8 10.65 -4.60 -21.29
CA ASP A 8 11.80 -5.40 -20.86
C ASP A 8 11.49 -6.39 -19.71
N VAL A 9 10.27 -6.94 -19.73
CA VAL A 9 9.86 -7.99 -18.79
C VAL A 9 10.52 -9.29 -19.22
N ASP A 10 11.24 -9.91 -18.27
CA ASP A 10 11.82 -11.22 -18.46
C ASP A 10 10.75 -12.23 -18.97
N PRO A 11 11.02 -12.96 -20.07
CA PRO A 11 10.06 -13.90 -20.65
C PRO A 11 9.55 -14.97 -19.66
N ASP A 12 10.39 -15.44 -18.74
CA ASP A 12 10.01 -16.43 -17.72
C ASP A 12 9.09 -15.82 -16.67
N VAL A 13 9.29 -14.56 -16.31
CA VAL A 13 8.37 -13.82 -15.44
C VAL A 13 7.02 -13.69 -16.12
N ALA A 14 6.98 -13.26 -17.38
CA ALA A 14 5.74 -13.13 -18.13
C ALA A 14 4.98 -14.47 -18.23
N LYS A 15 5.70 -15.59 -18.45
CA LYS A 15 5.12 -16.94 -18.50
C LYS A 15 4.49 -17.34 -17.16
N ARG A 16 5.19 -17.11 -16.04
CA ARG A 16 4.69 -17.42 -14.69
C ARG A 16 3.45 -16.60 -14.34
N LEU A 17 3.43 -15.30 -14.67
CA LEU A 17 2.26 -14.45 -14.42
C LEU A 17 1.05 -14.86 -15.26
N LYS A 18 1.26 -15.25 -16.53
CA LYS A 18 0.19 -15.81 -17.37
C LYS A 18 -0.41 -17.08 -16.78
N ALA A 19 0.44 -17.99 -16.30
CA ALA A 19 -0.03 -19.23 -15.67
C ALA A 19 -0.87 -18.95 -14.40
N ARG A 20 -0.44 -17.99 -13.57
CA ARG A 20 -1.20 -17.58 -12.37
C ARG A 20 -2.53 -16.92 -12.74
N ALA A 21 -2.55 -16.03 -13.72
CA ALA A 21 -3.78 -15.42 -14.21
C ALA A 21 -4.77 -16.45 -14.74
N ALA A 22 -4.29 -17.45 -15.49
CA ALA A 22 -5.10 -18.56 -15.98
C ALA A 22 -5.66 -19.42 -14.84
N ALA A 23 -4.86 -19.71 -13.81
CA ALA A 23 -5.31 -20.44 -12.63
C ALA A 23 -6.42 -19.69 -11.85
N GLU A 24 -6.40 -18.35 -11.88
CA GLU A 24 -7.45 -17.50 -11.30
C GLU A 24 -8.63 -17.24 -12.26
N GLY A 25 -8.59 -17.75 -13.50
CA GLY A 25 -9.65 -17.57 -14.49
C GLY A 25 -9.79 -16.13 -15.00
N ILE A 26 -8.74 -15.31 -14.89
CA ILE A 26 -8.75 -13.90 -15.28
C ILE A 26 -7.68 -13.59 -16.34
N SER A 27 -7.82 -12.46 -17.03
CA SER A 27 -6.79 -12.01 -17.98
C SER A 27 -5.50 -11.62 -17.26
N LEU A 28 -4.37 -11.72 -17.97
CA LEU A 28 -3.07 -11.25 -17.44
C LEU A 28 -3.12 -9.78 -17.03
N SER A 29 -3.79 -8.92 -17.81
CA SER A 29 -3.93 -7.50 -17.50
C SER A 29 -4.71 -7.28 -16.20
N ALA A 30 -5.79 -8.01 -15.98
CA ALA A 30 -6.57 -7.95 -14.74
C ALA A 30 -5.76 -8.45 -13.53
N TYR A 31 -5.02 -9.55 -13.70
CA TYR A 31 -4.15 -10.10 -12.66
C TYR A 31 -3.07 -9.09 -12.23
N VAL A 32 -2.36 -8.52 -13.21
CA VAL A 32 -1.29 -7.54 -12.95
C VAL A 32 -1.85 -6.25 -12.37
N ALA A 33 -2.99 -5.75 -12.88
CA ALA A 33 -3.63 -4.57 -12.31
C ALA A 33 -4.01 -4.77 -10.84
N THR A 34 -4.54 -5.94 -10.48
CA THR A 34 -4.86 -6.29 -9.09
C THR A 34 -3.60 -6.32 -8.22
N ALA A 35 -2.51 -6.89 -8.72
CA ALA A 35 -1.23 -6.90 -8.00
C ALA A 35 -0.68 -5.48 -7.79
N LEU A 36 -0.74 -4.62 -8.81
CA LEU A 36 -0.31 -3.22 -8.71
C LEU A 36 -1.18 -2.42 -7.75
N THR A 37 -2.50 -2.65 -7.72
CA THR A 37 -3.40 -2.03 -6.74
C THR A 37 -3.02 -2.42 -5.32
N ARG A 38 -2.73 -3.72 -5.07
CA ARG A 38 -2.26 -4.19 -3.76
C ARG A 38 -0.93 -3.56 -3.38
N LEU A 39 0.00 -3.45 -4.34
CA LEU A 39 1.30 -2.81 -4.14
C LEU A 39 1.14 -1.33 -3.77
N ALA A 40 0.24 -0.62 -4.42
CA ALA A 40 -0.03 0.80 -4.16
C ALA A 40 -0.89 1.06 -2.92
N ALA A 41 -1.58 0.04 -2.38
CA ALA A 41 -2.48 0.21 -1.25
C ALA A 41 -1.76 0.55 0.07
N SER A 42 -0.48 0.20 0.21
CA SER A 42 0.33 0.57 1.37
C SER A 42 1.41 1.56 0.95
N PRO A 43 1.52 2.73 1.61
CA PRO A 43 2.63 3.64 1.36
C PRO A 43 3.95 2.94 1.73
N SER A 44 4.97 3.19 0.94
CA SER A 44 6.33 2.81 1.29
C SER A 44 6.78 3.51 2.57
N ASN A 45 7.79 2.96 3.23
CA ASN A 45 8.39 3.59 4.42
C ASN A 45 8.90 5.01 4.11
N ALA A 46 9.43 5.23 2.91
CA ALA A 46 9.90 6.55 2.48
C ALA A 46 8.74 7.56 2.38
N GLU A 47 7.63 7.16 1.74
CA GLU A 47 6.42 8.00 1.64
C GLU A 47 5.80 8.27 3.02
N LEU A 48 5.81 7.27 3.91
CA LEU A 48 5.39 7.44 5.30
C LEU A 48 6.25 8.48 6.03
N VAL A 49 7.58 8.38 5.91
CA VAL A 49 8.50 9.34 6.55
C VAL A 49 8.27 10.75 6.00
N GLU A 50 8.19 10.92 4.69
CA GLU A 50 7.92 12.22 4.06
C GLU A 50 6.55 12.79 4.50
N ARG A 51 5.54 11.93 4.63
CA ARG A 51 4.22 12.33 5.16
C ARG A 51 4.32 12.76 6.63
N LEU A 52 5.05 12.01 7.45
CA LEU A 52 5.25 12.31 8.88
C LEU A 52 6.06 13.59 9.11
N GLN A 53 6.97 13.94 8.21
CA GLN A 53 7.72 15.20 8.24
C GLN A 53 6.86 16.41 7.88
N ARG A 54 5.89 16.23 6.97
CA ARG A 54 4.95 17.29 6.55
C ARG A 54 3.77 17.49 7.51
N LEU A 55 3.54 16.55 8.43
CA LEU A 55 2.48 16.67 9.42
C LEU A 55 2.83 17.74 10.46
N ASP A 56 2.00 18.79 10.53
CA ASP A 56 2.03 19.73 11.65
C ASP A 56 1.50 19.02 12.91
N ARG A 57 2.31 19.01 13.97
CA ARG A 57 2.04 18.27 15.20
C ARG A 57 1.64 19.16 16.37
N ARG A 58 1.49 20.46 16.13
CA ARG A 58 1.22 21.45 17.17
C ARG A 58 -0.10 21.21 17.92
N ASP A 59 -1.10 20.66 17.23
CA ASP A 59 -2.43 20.41 17.79
C ASP A 59 -2.67 18.93 18.15
N LEU A 60 -1.62 18.09 18.16
CA LEU A 60 -1.75 16.69 18.51
C LEU A 60 -1.76 16.51 20.05
N PRO A 61 -2.58 15.59 20.59
CA PRO A 61 -2.55 15.25 22.01
C PRO A 61 -1.16 14.83 22.45
N THR A 62 -0.75 15.30 23.62
CA THR A 62 0.53 14.91 24.21
C THR A 62 0.47 13.48 24.77
N GLY A 63 1.63 12.90 25.09
CA GLY A 63 1.68 11.62 25.79
C GLY A 63 0.92 11.65 27.12
N ASP A 64 0.98 12.78 27.83
CA ASP A 64 0.30 12.97 29.10
C ASP A 64 -1.22 13.04 28.94
N ASP A 65 -1.72 13.66 27.86
CA ASP A 65 -3.15 13.66 27.53
C ASP A 65 -3.67 12.25 27.30
N VAL A 66 -2.92 11.44 26.56
CA VAL A 66 -3.28 10.03 26.30
C VAL A 66 -3.30 9.22 27.59
N VAL A 67 -2.24 9.34 28.43
CA VAL A 67 -2.16 8.62 29.71
C VAL A 67 -3.30 9.01 30.64
N ARG A 68 -3.65 10.30 30.68
CA ARG A 68 -4.78 10.81 31.46
C ARG A 68 -6.10 10.19 31.00
N THR A 69 -6.41 10.25 29.70
CA THR A 69 -7.66 9.68 29.15
C THR A 69 -7.76 8.17 29.38
N VAL A 70 -6.67 7.42 29.23
CA VAL A 70 -6.67 5.97 29.50
C VAL A 70 -6.95 5.66 30.97
N ARG A 71 -6.43 6.47 31.90
CA ARG A 71 -6.69 6.31 33.34
C ARG A 71 -8.13 6.65 33.71
N GLU A 72 -8.68 7.71 33.11
CA GLU A 72 -10.07 8.13 33.31
C GLU A 72 -11.05 7.04 32.84
N GLY A 73 -10.81 6.38 31.70
CA GLY A 73 -11.67 5.31 31.19
C GLY A 73 -11.56 3.96 31.91
N ARG A 74 -10.64 3.80 32.87
CA ARG A 74 -10.50 2.58 33.71
C ARG A 74 -11.21 2.67 35.06
N ARG A 75 -11.80 3.82 35.39
CA ARG A 75 -12.66 4.01 36.57
C ARG A 75 -14.12 3.74 36.22
#